data_AF-A0A376NT62-F1
#
_entry.id   AF-A0A376NT62-F1
#
_cell.length_a   1.000
_cell.length_b   1.000
_cell.length_c   1.000
_cell.angle_alpha   90.00
_cell.angle_beta   90.00
_cell.angle_gamma   90.00
#
_symmetry.space_group_name_H-M   'P 1'
#
loop_
_entity.id
_entity.type
_entity.pdbx_description
1 polymer ?
#
loop_
_entity_poly.entity_id
_entity_poly.type
_entity_poly.pdbx_seq_one_letter_code
_entity_poly.pdbx_strand_id
1 'polypeptide(L)'
;MEYDQQRLNDLQEKKRRKDLQDAKAQAERNYQEQQKRRNAENAALNRMNETEAARHQREIARINAMQYADQAVRDAAIQRENERYEKAIKKNTRATRNDEATRLLLQYSQQQAQVEGQIAAARQSAGIATERMTEAHKQLLALQQRISDLDGKKLTADEKSVLARKNELIQALTLLEVYWQ
;
A
#
# COMPACT_ATOMS: atom_id res chain seq x y z
N MET A 1 -51.01 -3.56 -74.77
CA MET A 1 -49.99 -4.53 -74.30
C MET A 1 -48.74 -3.80 -73.81
N GLU A 2 -48.11 -2.93 -74.63
CA GLU A 2 -46.87 -2.23 -74.24
C GLU A 2 -47.04 -1.19 -73.10
N TYR A 3 -48.20 -0.52 -73.05
CA TYR A 3 -48.51 0.47 -72.01
C TYR A 3 -48.71 -0.14 -70.60
N ASP A 4 -49.26 -1.35 -70.53
CA ASP A 4 -49.42 -2.08 -69.27
C ASP A 4 -48.07 -2.61 -68.75
N GLN A 5 -47.17 -2.98 -69.66
CA GLN A 5 -45.81 -3.41 -69.34
C GLN A 5 -44.97 -2.27 -68.74
N GLN A 6 -45.09 -1.06 -69.29
CA GLN A 6 -44.39 0.13 -68.76
C GLN A 6 -44.89 0.50 -67.37
N ARG A 7 -46.22 0.51 -67.15
CA ARG A 7 -46.81 0.77 -65.82
C ARG A 7 -46.35 -0.23 -64.76
N LEU A 8 -46.25 -1.51 -65.12
CA LEU A 8 -45.76 -2.56 -64.22
C LEU A 8 -44.28 -2.34 -63.85
N ASN A 9 -43.44 -1.99 -64.83
CA ASN A 9 -42.04 -1.68 -64.58
C ASN A 9 -41.86 -0.45 -63.69
N ASP A 10 -42.63 0.62 -63.91
CA ASP A 10 -42.58 1.83 -63.08
C ASP A 10 -42.99 1.55 -61.63
N LEU A 11 -44.03 0.74 -61.43
CA LEU A 11 -44.47 0.28 -60.11
C LEU A 11 -43.39 -0.56 -59.42
N GLN A 12 -42.72 -1.44 -60.16
CA GLN A 12 -41.66 -2.29 -59.65
C GLN A 12 -40.40 -1.48 -59.31
N GLU A 13 -40.04 -0.49 -60.11
CA GLU A 13 -38.91 0.41 -59.83
C GLU A 13 -39.19 1.31 -58.62
N LYS A 14 -40.42 1.83 -58.49
CA LYS A 14 -40.85 2.60 -57.32
C LYS A 14 -40.82 1.77 -56.04
N LYS A 15 -41.25 0.50 -56.12
CA LYS A 15 -41.15 -0.45 -55.00
C LYS A 15 -39.68 -0.71 -54.63
N ARG A 16 -38.82 -0.99 -55.61
CA ARG A 16 -37.39 -1.22 -55.40
C ARG A 16 -36.68 -0.01 -54.78
N ARG A 17 -37.02 1.21 -55.21
CA ARG A 17 -36.49 2.45 -54.62
C ARG A 17 -36.91 2.61 -53.17
N LYS A 18 -38.19 2.30 -52.87
CA LYS A 18 -38.71 2.36 -51.51
C LYS A 18 -38.05 1.31 -50.61
N ASP A 19 -37.94 0.07 -51.07
CA ASP A 19 -37.27 -1.01 -50.35
C ASP A 19 -35.79 -0.68 -50.08
N LEU A 20 -35.09 -0.06 -51.04
CA LEU A 20 -33.72 0.43 -50.85
C LEU A 20 -33.63 1.57 -49.83
N GLN A 21 -34.60 2.48 -49.82
CA GLN A 21 -34.64 3.60 -48.88
C GLN A 21 -34.95 3.12 -47.46
N ASP A 22 -35.88 2.19 -47.32
CA ASP A 22 -36.24 1.56 -46.05
C ASP A 22 -35.08 0.73 -45.50
N ALA A 23 -34.37 -0.02 -46.35
CA ALA A 23 -33.16 -0.74 -45.96
C ALA A 23 -32.04 0.20 -45.48
N LYS A 24 -31.83 1.33 -46.14
CA LYS A 24 -30.86 2.36 -45.70
C LYS A 24 -31.26 2.97 -44.36
N ALA A 25 -32.54 3.34 -44.21
CA ALA A 25 -33.05 3.89 -42.95
C ALA A 25 -32.93 2.90 -41.79
N GLN A 26 -33.17 1.61 -42.05
CA GLN A 26 -33.00 0.56 -41.05
C GLN A 26 -31.52 0.37 -40.68
N ALA A 27 -30.61 0.36 -41.67
CA ALA A 27 -29.19 0.27 -41.43
C ALA A 27 -28.66 1.45 -40.60
N GLU A 28 -29.14 2.67 -40.88
CA GLU A 28 -28.75 3.87 -40.15
C GLU A 28 -29.30 3.88 -38.73
N ARG A 29 -30.55 3.43 -38.51
CA ARG A 29 -31.09 3.22 -37.17
C ARG A 29 -30.28 2.19 -36.38
N ASN A 30 -29.98 1.05 -37.00
CA ASN A 30 -29.18 0.00 -36.37
C ASN A 30 -27.78 0.51 -36.00
N TYR A 31 -27.16 1.31 -36.87
CA TYR A 31 -25.86 1.93 -36.61
C TYR A 31 -25.93 2.91 -35.44
N GLN A 32 -26.93 3.80 -35.42
CA GLN A 32 -27.13 4.74 -34.32
C GLN A 32 -27.42 4.02 -32.99
N GLU A 33 -28.23 2.97 -32.99
CA GLU A 33 -28.48 2.16 -31.80
C GLU A 33 -27.21 1.46 -31.32
N GLN A 34 -26.41 0.91 -32.23
CA GLN A 34 -25.13 0.28 -31.87
C GLN A 34 -24.18 1.30 -31.24
N GLN A 35 -24.10 2.52 -31.78
CA GLN A 35 -23.30 3.60 -31.19
C GLN A 35 -23.83 3.99 -29.79
N LYS A 36 -25.15 4.12 -29.63
CA LYS A 36 -25.76 4.39 -28.32
C LYS A 36 -25.47 3.28 -27.31
N ARG A 37 -25.55 2.01 -27.70
CA ARG A 37 -25.22 0.86 -26.85
C ARG A 37 -23.75 0.88 -26.44
N ARG A 38 -22.83 1.07 -27.38
CA ARG A 38 -21.39 1.20 -27.09
C ARG A 38 -21.11 2.34 -26.12
N ASN A 39 -21.73 3.50 -26.33
CA ASN A 39 -21.55 4.65 -25.45
C ASN A 39 -22.14 4.40 -24.05
N ALA A 40 -23.28 3.72 -23.97
CA ALA A 40 -23.89 3.32 -22.70
C ALA A 40 -23.04 2.29 -21.94
N GLU A 41 -22.50 1.29 -22.65
CA GLU A 41 -21.60 0.28 -22.09
C GLU A 41 -20.28 0.90 -21.62
N ASN A 42 -19.66 1.79 -22.41
CA ASN A 42 -18.47 2.52 -22.00
C ASN A 42 -18.73 3.42 -20.79
N ALA A 43 -19.88 4.12 -20.76
CA ALA A 43 -20.28 4.92 -19.59
C ALA A 43 -20.52 4.03 -18.35
N ALA A 44 -21.08 2.83 -18.53
CA ALA A 44 -21.27 1.87 -17.46
C ALA A 44 -19.93 1.32 -16.93
N LEU A 45 -19.00 0.96 -17.83
CA LEU A 45 -17.64 0.53 -17.47
C LEU A 45 -16.89 1.62 -16.72
N ASN A 46 -16.98 2.88 -17.16
CA ASN A 46 -16.39 4.00 -16.45
C ASN A 46 -17.03 4.18 -15.06
N ARG A 47 -18.36 4.02 -14.92
CA ARG A 47 -19.03 4.06 -13.60
C ARG A 47 -18.60 2.93 -12.66
N MET A 48 -18.35 1.74 -13.19
CA MET A 48 -17.91 0.57 -12.41
C MET A 48 -16.45 0.71 -11.94
N ASN A 49 -15.58 1.26 -12.79
CA ASN A 49 -14.15 1.45 -12.47
C ASN A 49 -13.84 2.82 -11.84
N GLU A 50 -14.86 3.61 -11.52
CA GLU A 50 -14.63 4.97 -11.07
C GLU A 50 -14.16 5.04 -9.61
N THR A 51 -13.10 5.82 -9.41
CA THR A 51 -12.59 6.16 -8.09
C THR A 51 -13.63 6.97 -7.31
N GLU A 52 -13.61 6.91 -5.97
CA GLU A 52 -14.51 7.72 -5.14
C GLU A 52 -14.36 9.23 -5.43
N ALA A 53 -13.19 9.70 -5.89
CA ALA A 53 -12.97 11.08 -6.31
C ALA A 53 -13.78 11.45 -7.56
N ALA A 54 -13.82 10.56 -8.56
CA ALA A 54 -14.59 10.78 -9.78
C ALA A 54 -16.10 10.73 -9.51
N ARG A 55 -16.55 9.84 -8.61
CA ARG A 55 -17.94 9.81 -8.14
C ARG A 55 -18.34 11.11 -7.46
N HIS A 56 -17.51 11.58 -6.53
CA HIS A 56 -17.72 12.83 -5.82
C HIS A 56 -17.85 14.01 -6.80
N GLN A 57 -16.92 14.14 -7.75
CA GLN A 57 -16.93 15.23 -8.72
C GLN A 57 -18.20 15.22 -9.60
N ARG A 58 -18.70 14.04 -9.99
CA ARG A 58 -19.95 13.94 -10.75
C ARG A 58 -21.16 14.32 -9.94
N GLU A 59 -21.22 13.93 -8.67
CA GLU A 59 -22.36 14.26 -7.83
C GLU A 59 -22.41 15.77 -7.54
N ILE A 60 -21.25 16.40 -7.32
CA ILE A 60 -21.15 17.87 -7.24
C ILE A 60 -21.63 18.52 -8.55
N ALA A 61 -21.19 18.03 -9.71
CA ALA A 61 -21.66 18.55 -11.00
C ALA A 61 -23.18 18.35 -11.20
N ARG A 62 -23.73 17.24 -10.71
CA ARG A 62 -25.18 16.95 -10.76
C ARG A 62 -25.97 17.91 -9.88
N ILE A 63 -25.51 18.15 -8.65
CA ILE A 63 -26.15 19.10 -7.73
C ILE A 63 -26.08 20.52 -8.31
N ASN A 64 -24.95 20.91 -8.90
CA ASN A 64 -24.78 22.20 -9.58
C ASN A 64 -25.69 22.36 -10.81
N ALA A 65 -25.96 21.27 -11.55
CA ALA A 65 -26.85 21.28 -12.71
C ALA A 65 -28.34 21.45 -12.35
N MET A 66 -28.73 21.30 -11.07
CA MET A 66 -30.11 21.51 -10.60
C MET A 66 -30.43 23.01 -10.46
N GLN A 67 -30.45 23.73 -11.58
CA GLN A 67 -30.56 25.20 -11.62
C GLN A 67 -31.86 25.75 -11.01
N TYR A 68 -32.93 24.98 -11.01
CA TYR A 68 -34.24 25.37 -10.47
C TYR A 68 -34.40 25.12 -8.96
N ALA A 69 -33.44 24.46 -8.32
CA ALA A 69 -33.49 24.24 -6.88
C ALA A 69 -33.01 25.49 -6.12
N ASP A 70 -33.60 25.73 -4.94
CA ASP A 70 -33.16 26.79 -4.04
C ASP A 70 -31.66 26.66 -3.75
N GLN A 71 -30.98 27.80 -3.76
CA GLN A 71 -29.53 27.85 -3.61
C GLN A 71 -29.06 27.24 -2.28
N ALA A 72 -29.77 27.53 -1.18
CA ALA A 72 -29.48 26.95 0.13
C ALA A 72 -29.61 25.41 0.15
N VAL A 73 -30.55 24.86 -0.63
CA VAL A 73 -30.74 23.40 -0.75
C VAL A 73 -29.60 22.77 -1.54
N ARG A 74 -29.14 23.43 -2.60
CA ARG A 74 -27.96 23.01 -3.37
C ARG A 74 -26.68 23.04 -2.53
N ASP A 75 -26.45 24.12 -1.81
CA ASP A 75 -25.27 24.27 -0.95
C ASP A 75 -25.28 23.22 0.17
N ALA A 76 -26.43 22.96 0.80
CA ALA A 76 -26.56 21.90 1.79
C ALA A 76 -26.32 20.51 1.20
N ALA A 77 -26.76 20.25 -0.03
CA ALA A 77 -26.51 18.98 -0.72
C ALA A 77 -25.02 18.80 -1.07
N ILE A 78 -24.35 19.86 -1.52
CA ILE A 78 -22.89 19.88 -1.77
C ILE A 78 -22.13 19.55 -0.48
N GLN A 79 -22.49 20.17 0.64
CA GLN A 79 -21.83 19.93 1.92
C GLN A 79 -21.98 18.47 2.36
N ARG A 80 -23.17 17.88 2.24
CA ARG A 80 -23.39 16.46 2.56
C ARG A 80 -22.55 15.53 1.68
N GLU A 81 -22.41 15.85 0.40
CA GLU A 81 -21.59 15.08 -0.53
C GLU A 81 -20.08 15.23 -0.23
N ASN A 82 -19.62 16.42 0.15
CA ASN A 82 -18.26 16.65 0.64
C ASN A 82 -17.97 15.82 1.90
N GLU A 83 -18.89 15.81 2.88
CA GLU A 83 -18.74 15.01 4.10
C GLU A 83 -18.71 13.50 3.81
N ARG A 84 -19.55 13.03 2.88
CA ARG A 84 -19.54 11.63 2.44
C ARG A 84 -18.20 11.26 1.83
N TYR A 85 -17.70 12.09 0.91
CA TYR A 85 -16.41 11.87 0.25
C TYR A 85 -15.27 11.87 1.26
N GLU A 86 -15.24 12.82 2.18
CA GLU A 86 -14.21 12.89 3.23
C GLU A 86 -14.24 11.64 4.13
N LYS A 87 -15.42 11.15 4.50
CA LYS A 87 -15.58 9.88 5.25
C LYS A 87 -15.08 8.68 4.45
N ALA A 88 -15.36 8.62 3.14
CA ALA A 88 -14.89 7.54 2.27
C ALA A 88 -13.36 7.53 2.17
N ILE A 89 -12.73 8.71 1.98
CA ILE A 89 -11.28 8.86 1.95
C ILE A 89 -10.65 8.51 3.31
N LYS A 90 -11.21 8.98 4.42
CA LYS A 90 -10.74 8.63 5.78
C LYS A 90 -10.84 7.13 6.07
N LYS A 91 -11.89 6.46 5.58
CA LYS A 91 -12.03 4.99 5.70
C LYS A 91 -11.01 4.26 4.85
N ASN A 92 -10.79 4.70 3.61
CA ASN A 92 -9.83 4.08 2.71
C ASN A 92 -8.39 4.26 3.24
N THR A 93 -8.03 5.47 3.67
CA THR A 93 -6.72 5.75 4.27
C THR A 93 -6.49 5.05 5.62
N ARG A 94 -7.53 4.80 6.44
CA ARG A 94 -7.42 3.96 7.64
C ARG A 94 -7.25 2.47 7.32
N ALA A 95 -7.85 1.98 6.25
CA ALA A 95 -7.56 0.64 5.76
C ALA A 95 -6.07 0.60 5.35
N THR A 96 -5.62 1.54 4.51
CA THR A 96 -4.23 1.59 4.03
C THR A 96 -3.18 1.79 5.14
N ARG A 97 -3.51 2.51 6.22
CA ARG A 97 -2.64 2.63 7.42
C ARG A 97 -2.60 1.38 8.30
N ASN A 98 -3.62 0.52 8.23
CA ASN A 98 -3.65 -0.77 8.93
C ASN A 98 -3.03 -1.91 8.12
N ASP A 99 -2.60 -1.64 6.89
CA ASP A 99 -1.90 -2.58 6.03
C ASP A 99 -0.53 -2.89 6.65
N GLU A 100 -0.46 -4.04 7.30
CA GLU A 100 0.66 -4.91 7.67
C GLU A 100 2.07 -4.31 7.77
N ALA A 101 2.59 -3.60 6.77
CA ALA A 101 3.88 -2.91 6.81
C ALA A 101 3.96 -1.85 7.93
N THR A 102 2.91 -1.04 8.12
CA THR A 102 2.90 -0.03 9.20
C THR A 102 2.83 -0.70 10.58
N ARG A 103 2.09 -1.81 10.67
CA ARG A 103 1.98 -2.62 11.89
C ARG A 103 3.30 -3.31 12.23
N LEU A 104 3.99 -3.86 11.22
CA LEU A 104 5.30 -4.48 11.37
C LEU A 104 6.37 -3.47 11.77
N LEU A 105 6.37 -2.27 11.16
CA LEU A 105 7.28 -1.18 11.53
C LEU A 105 7.05 -0.72 12.97
N LEU A 106 5.79 -0.61 13.40
CA LEU A 106 5.46 -0.27 14.79
C LEU A 106 5.92 -1.38 15.76
N GLN A 107 5.72 -2.65 15.40
CA GLN A 107 6.20 -3.79 16.20
C GLN A 107 7.73 -3.78 16.31
N TYR A 108 8.43 -3.54 15.20
CA TYR A 108 9.89 -3.49 15.16
C TYR A 108 10.43 -2.28 15.95
N SER A 109 9.79 -1.12 15.83
CA SER A 109 10.13 0.08 16.60
C SER A 109 9.92 -0.12 18.10
N GLN A 110 8.82 -0.76 18.52
CA GLN A 110 8.59 -1.10 19.92
C GLN A 110 9.62 -2.13 20.41
N GLN A 111 9.94 -3.15 19.61
CA GLN A 111 10.97 -4.13 19.95
C GLN A 111 12.36 -3.47 20.08
N GLN A 112 12.69 -2.54 19.18
CA GLN A 112 13.94 -1.79 19.23
C GLN A 112 14.00 -0.91 20.49
N ALA A 113 12.93 -0.19 20.83
CA ALA A 113 12.88 0.63 22.03
C ALA A 113 12.96 -0.21 23.32
N GLN A 114 12.39 -1.41 23.34
CA GLN A 114 12.51 -2.34 24.47
C GLN A 114 13.94 -2.88 24.62
N VAL A 115 14.57 -3.27 23.51
CA VAL A 115 15.96 -3.73 23.51
C VAL A 115 16.90 -2.59 23.90
N GLU A 116 16.70 -1.39 23.36
CA GLU A 116 17.47 -0.20 23.74
C GLU A 116 17.26 0.17 25.21
N GLY A 117 16.03 0.05 25.73
CA GLY A 117 15.73 0.22 27.15
C GLY A 117 16.40 -0.82 28.04
N GLN A 118 16.46 -2.08 27.63
CA GLN A 118 17.20 -3.14 28.33
C GLN A 118 18.71 -2.95 28.24
N ILE A 119 19.24 -2.49 27.10
CA ILE A 119 20.66 -2.14 26.95
C ILE A 119 20.98 -0.91 27.81
N ALA A 120 20.12 0.09 27.87
CA ALA A 120 20.29 1.25 28.72
C ALA A 120 20.22 0.86 30.21
N ALA A 121 19.26 0.02 30.60
CA ALA A 121 19.14 -0.51 31.95
C ALA A 121 20.32 -1.41 32.31
N ALA A 122 20.80 -2.26 31.39
CA ALA A 122 21.99 -3.09 31.56
C ALA A 122 23.27 -2.24 31.62
N ARG A 123 23.35 -1.14 30.88
CA ARG A 123 24.44 -0.16 30.96
C ARG A 123 24.40 0.67 32.22
N GLN A 124 23.21 0.98 32.74
CA GLN A 124 23.03 1.66 34.02
C GLN A 124 23.30 0.70 35.20
N SER A 125 22.88 -0.55 35.11
CA SER A 125 23.21 -1.58 36.10
C SER A 125 24.70 -1.95 36.04
N ALA A 126 25.28 -2.02 34.84
CA ALA A 126 26.74 -2.12 34.67
C ALA A 126 27.45 -0.83 35.11
N GLY A 127 26.79 0.33 35.04
CA GLY A 127 27.28 1.64 35.50
C GLY A 127 27.31 1.80 37.03
N ILE A 128 26.55 1.00 37.77
CA ILE A 128 26.64 0.91 39.24
C ILE A 128 27.65 -0.16 39.67
N ALA A 129 27.94 -1.15 38.82
CA ALA A 129 28.91 -2.21 39.10
C ALA A 129 30.34 -1.92 38.61
N THR A 130 30.56 -0.94 37.73
CA THR A 130 31.88 -0.69 37.10
C THR A 130 32.86 0.15 37.94
N GLU A 131 32.42 0.75 39.03
CA GLU A 131 33.31 1.44 39.98
C GLU A 131 34.00 0.48 40.96
N ARG A 132 33.51 -0.76 41.09
CA ARG A 132 34.07 -1.76 42.04
C ARG A 132 34.52 -3.08 41.41
N MET A 133 34.25 -3.32 40.14
CA MET A 133 34.82 -4.49 39.45
C MET A 133 36.27 -4.19 39.10
N THR A 134 37.17 -4.71 39.94
CA THR A 134 38.63 -4.65 39.81
C THR A 134 39.07 -4.89 38.36
N GLU A 135 40.16 -4.25 37.93
CA GLU A 135 40.71 -4.24 36.58
C GLU A 135 40.80 -5.64 35.91
N ALA A 136 40.96 -6.68 36.73
CA ALA A 136 40.87 -8.09 36.35
C ALA A 136 39.54 -8.46 35.64
N HIS A 137 38.40 -7.90 36.08
CA HIS A 137 37.09 -8.18 35.50
C HIS A 137 36.89 -7.53 34.13
N LYS A 138 37.43 -6.32 33.95
CA LYS A 138 37.44 -5.66 32.63
C LYS A 138 38.29 -6.46 31.64
N GLN A 139 39.43 -6.98 32.10
CA GLN A 139 40.29 -7.84 31.31
C GLN A 139 39.64 -9.21 31.01
N LEU A 140 38.90 -9.79 31.96
CA LEU A 140 38.16 -11.04 31.77
C LEU A 140 37.06 -10.88 30.73
N LEU A 141 36.29 -9.80 30.78
CA LEU A 141 35.26 -9.51 29.78
C LEU A 141 35.87 -9.29 28.38
N ALA A 142 36.96 -8.55 28.29
CA ALA A 142 37.68 -8.36 27.02
C ALA A 142 38.25 -9.67 26.46
N LEU A 143 38.75 -10.56 27.33
CA LEU A 143 39.22 -11.89 26.95
C LEU A 143 38.06 -12.77 26.44
N GLN A 144 36.90 -12.72 27.10
CA GLN A 144 35.72 -13.49 26.72
C GLN A 144 35.13 -13.01 25.38
N GLN A 145 35.15 -11.70 25.12
CA GLN A 145 34.77 -11.14 23.83
C GLN A 145 35.74 -11.59 22.73
N ARG A 146 37.05 -11.51 22.98
CA ARG A 146 38.08 -11.95 22.02
C ARG A 146 37.97 -13.45 21.72
N ILE A 147 37.62 -14.27 22.70
CA ILE A 147 37.37 -15.71 22.50
C ILE A 147 36.13 -15.94 21.64
N SER A 148 35.06 -15.18 21.86
CA SER A 148 33.82 -15.28 21.06
C SER A 148 34.05 -14.86 19.61
N ASP A 149 34.89 -13.85 19.37
CA ASP A 149 35.24 -13.38 18.02
C ASP A 149 36.19 -14.34 17.28
N LEU A 150 36.90 -15.18 18.03
CA LEU A 150 37.83 -16.20 17.53
C LEU A 150 37.14 -17.56 17.30
N ASP A 151 35.95 -17.78 17.87
CA ASP A 151 35.15 -18.99 17.66
C ASP A 151 34.49 -18.95 16.28
N GLY A 152 34.93 -19.84 15.37
CA GLY A 152 34.43 -19.95 13.99
C GLY A 152 35.34 -19.39 12.88
N LYS A 153 36.56 -18.90 13.18
CA LYS A 153 37.54 -18.46 12.15
C LYS A 153 38.75 -19.40 12.05
N LYS A 154 39.47 -19.37 10.91
CA LYS A 154 40.75 -20.08 10.75
C LYS A 154 41.83 -19.38 11.61
N LEU A 155 42.09 -19.96 12.77
CA LEU A 155 42.97 -19.41 13.80
C LEU A 155 44.45 -19.49 13.43
N THR A 156 45.17 -18.39 13.63
CA THR A 156 46.64 -18.33 13.57
C THR A 156 47.26 -19.08 14.77
N ALA A 157 48.56 -19.39 14.72
CA ALA A 157 49.23 -20.18 15.77
C ALA A 157 49.12 -19.54 17.16
N ASP A 158 49.20 -18.20 17.21
CA ASP A 158 49.10 -17.43 18.46
C ASP A 158 47.66 -17.45 19.02
N GLU A 159 46.65 -17.39 18.17
CA GLU A 159 45.24 -17.43 18.57
C GLU A 159 44.82 -18.82 19.06
N LYS A 160 45.41 -19.89 18.50
CA LYS A 160 45.24 -21.25 19.04
C LYS A 160 45.87 -21.40 20.42
N SER A 161 47.01 -20.76 20.67
CA SER A 161 47.68 -20.77 21.98
C SER A 161 46.82 -20.08 23.06
N VAL A 162 46.18 -18.95 22.71
CA VAL A 162 45.25 -18.24 23.60
C VAL A 162 44.02 -19.09 23.94
N LEU A 163 43.47 -19.82 22.97
CA LEU A 163 42.35 -20.73 23.22
C LEU A 163 42.76 -21.95 24.05
N ALA A 164 43.94 -22.51 23.80
CA ALA A 164 44.46 -23.65 24.56
C ALA A 164 44.72 -23.29 26.04
N ARG A 165 45.16 -22.06 26.32
CA ARG A 165 45.43 -21.55 27.68
C ARG A 165 44.26 -20.78 28.29
N LYS A 166 43.09 -20.79 27.66
CA LYS A 166 41.88 -20.07 28.10
C LYS A 166 41.54 -20.34 29.57
N ASN A 167 41.55 -21.61 29.98
CA ASN A 167 41.16 -21.99 31.33
C ASN A 167 42.17 -21.49 32.37
N GLU A 168 43.47 -21.53 32.05
CA GLU A 168 44.53 -21.02 32.93
C GLU A 168 44.49 -19.50 33.06
N LEU A 169 44.21 -18.77 31.97
CA LEU A 169 44.07 -17.32 31.99
C LEU A 169 42.85 -16.86 32.78
N ILE A 170 41.71 -17.55 32.61
CA ILE A 170 40.50 -17.28 33.41
C ILE A 170 40.78 -17.55 34.90
N GLN A 171 41.44 -18.67 35.22
CA GLN A 171 41.76 -19.02 36.60
C GLN A 171 42.75 -18.02 37.23
N ALA A 172 43.77 -17.58 36.50
CA ALA A 172 44.75 -16.60 36.98
C ALA A 172 44.12 -15.21 37.21
N LEU A 173 43.22 -14.77 36.32
CA LEU A 173 42.51 -13.50 36.47
C LEU A 173 41.52 -13.53 37.63
N THR A 174 40.84 -14.66 37.83
CA THR A 174 39.93 -14.87 38.97
C THR A 174 40.68 -14.91 40.31
N LEU A 175 41.86 -15.54 40.35
CA LEU A 175 42.71 -15.53 41.54
C LEU A 175 43.23 -14.13 41.87
N LEU A 176 43.55 -13.33 40.85
CA LEU A 176 43.93 -11.93 41.03
C LEU A 176 42.78 -11.12 41.64
N GLU A 177 41.55 -11.32 41.17
CA GLU A 177 40.34 -10.66 41.71
C GLU A 177 40.11 -10.99 43.20
N VAL A 178 40.39 -12.22 43.64
CA VAL A 178 40.29 -12.64 45.05
C VAL A 178 41.41 -12.04 45.91
N TYR A 179 42.59 -11.79 45.36
CA TYR A 179 43.74 -11.22 46.08
C TYR A 179 43.67 -9.71 46.31
N TRP A 180 42.82 -8.99 45.56
CA TRP A 180 42.66 -7.53 45.65
C TRP A 180 41.35 -7.09 46.34
N GLN A 181 40.65 -8.00 47.04
CA GLN A 181 39.56 -7.72 47.98
C GLN A 181 40.06 -7.63 49.43
#